data_AF-G5Q310-F1
#
_entry.id   AF-G5Q310-F1
#
_cell.length_a   1.000
_cell.length_b   1.000
_cell.length_c   1.000
_cell.angle_alpha   90.00
_cell.angle_beta   90.00
_cell.angle_gamma   90.00
#
_symmetry.space_group_name_H-M   'P 1'
#
loop_
_entity.id
_entity.type
_entity.pdbx_description
1 polymer ?
#
loop_
_entity_poly.entity_id
_entity_poly.type
_entity_poly.pdbx_seq_one_letter_code
_entity_poly.pdbx_strand_id
1 'polypeptide(L)'
;GSGAPGGVFTPTLFVGLSIGMFLGRIWGFWLPGSDEIAILLGLAGMATLLAATTHAPIMSTLMICEMTGEYQLLPGLLIACVVASVLSRTLRHDSIYRQHAAEH
;
A
#
# COMPACT_ATOMS: atom_id res chain seq x y z
N GLY A 1 12.11 16.57 3.35
CA GLY A 1 12.68 15.34 3.92
C GLY A 1 14.17 15.55 4.13
N SER A 2 14.70 15.20 5.29
CA SER A 2 16.04 15.57 5.79
C SER A 2 17.24 14.95 5.03
N GLY A 3 17.03 14.28 3.90
CA GLY A 3 18.12 13.68 3.10
C GLY A 3 18.82 12.49 3.77
N ALA A 4 18.26 11.93 4.84
CA ALA A 4 18.82 10.74 5.49
C ALA A 4 18.81 9.53 4.52
N PRO A 5 19.85 8.67 4.49
CA PRO A 5 20.03 7.62 3.47
C PRO A 5 18.98 6.48 3.44
N GLY A 6 17.88 6.58 4.21
CA GLY A 6 16.80 5.57 4.28
C GLY A 6 15.53 5.90 3.49
N GLY A 7 15.41 7.10 2.92
CA GLY A 7 14.28 7.49 2.07
C GLY A 7 12.89 7.48 2.75
N VAL A 8 11.83 7.60 1.94
CA VAL A 8 10.42 7.55 2.39
C VAL A 8 9.89 6.12 2.56
N PHE A 9 10.76 5.12 2.47
CA PHE A 9 10.39 3.70 2.41
C PHE A 9 9.80 3.18 3.73
N THR A 10 10.60 3.17 4.80
CA THR A 10 10.20 2.74 6.14
C THR A 10 8.97 3.49 6.69
N PRO A 11 8.86 4.84 6.57
CA PRO A 11 7.66 5.53 7.03
C PRO A 11 6.42 5.12 6.22
N THR A 12 6.55 4.83 4.93
CA THR A 12 5.43 4.32 4.12
C THR A 12 4.98 2.95 4.62
N LEU A 13 5.91 2.04 4.92
CA LEU A 13 5.57 0.73 5.49
C LEU A 13 4.84 0.87 6.84
N PHE A 14 5.37 1.70 7.74
CA PHE A 14 4.76 1.90 9.06
C PHE A 14 3.34 2.47 8.97
N VAL A 15 3.13 3.47 8.11
CA VAL A 15 1.80 4.07 7.90
C VAL A 15 0.85 3.06 7.27
N GLY A 16 1.30 2.30 6.26
CA GLY A 16 0.51 1.26 5.62
C GLY A 16 0.06 0.18 6.59
N LEU A 17 0.98 -0.32 7.43
CA LEU A 17 0.68 -1.30 8.48
C LEU A 17 -0.35 -0.75 9.47
N SER A 18 -0.11 0.46 9.98
CA SER A 18 -0.96 1.08 11.00
C SER A 18 -2.39 1.26 10.51
N ILE A 19 -2.57 1.74 9.28
CA ILE A 19 -3.89 1.92 8.67
C ILE A 19 -4.57 0.56 8.45
N GLY A 20 -3.84 -0.42 7.92
CA GLY A 20 -4.37 -1.76 7.68
C GLY A 20 -4.82 -2.46 8.97
N MET A 21 -3.99 -2.44 10.01
CA MET A 21 -4.33 -3.00 11.32
C MET A 21 -5.51 -2.28 11.97
N PHE A 22 -5.59 -0.95 11.83
CA PHE A 22 -6.71 -0.18 12.34
C PHE A 22 -8.03 -0.58 11.67
N LEU A 23 -8.05 -0.69 10.34
CA LEU A 23 -9.21 -1.15 9.58
C LEU A 23 -9.59 -2.59 9.93
N GLY A 24 -8.60 -3.49 10.04
CA GLY A 24 -8.85 -4.88 10.39
C GLY A 24 -9.39 -5.05 11.81
N ARG A 25 -8.95 -4.23 12.78
CA ARG A 25 -9.56 -4.21 14.12
C ARG A 25 -10.98 -3.66 14.12
N ILE A 26 -11.27 -2.63 13.33
CA ILE A 26 -12.64 -2.10 13.19
C ILE A 26 -13.57 -3.19 12.64
N TRP A 27 -13.15 -3.92 11.61
CA TRP A 27 -13.93 -5.04 11.07
C TRP A 27 -14.02 -6.23 12.02
N GLY A 28 -12.94 -6.50 12.77
CA GLY A 28 -12.86 -7.55 13.76
C GLY A 28 -13.81 -7.39 14.95
N PHE A 29 -14.38 -6.20 15.20
CA PHE A 29 -15.45 -6.05 16.19
C PHE A 29 -16.71 -6.85 15.85
N TRP A 30 -16.91 -7.20 14.57
CA TRP A 30 -18.11 -7.89 14.09
C TRP A 30 -17.89 -9.38 13.77
N LEU A 31 -16.64 -9.85 13.70
CA LEU A 31 -16.31 -11.23 13.32
C LEU A 31 -15.36 -11.89 14.35
N PRO A 32 -15.59 -13.17 14.70
CA PRO A 32 -14.60 -13.95 15.43
C PRO A 32 -13.34 -14.16 14.58
N GLY A 33 -12.14 -14.04 15.18
CA GLY A 33 -10.85 -14.09 14.47
C GLY A 33 -10.24 -12.72 14.13
N SER A 34 -10.58 -11.68 14.87
CA SER A 34 -10.19 -10.28 14.62
C SER A 34 -8.69 -10.03 14.45
N ASP A 35 -7.85 -10.78 15.17
CA ASP A 35 -6.40 -10.54 15.17
C ASP A 35 -5.72 -11.02 13.88
N GLU A 36 -6.14 -12.16 13.35
CA GLU A 36 -5.62 -12.68 12.07
C GLU A 36 -6.02 -11.76 10.91
N ILE A 37 -7.27 -11.30 10.92
CA ILE A 37 -7.78 -10.32 9.95
C ILE A 37 -7.01 -9.00 10.06
N ALA A 38 -6.72 -8.52 11.28
CA ALA A 38 -5.95 -7.29 11.49
C ALA A 38 -4.51 -7.39 10.97
N ILE A 39 -3.85 -8.53 11.16
CA ILE A 39 -2.51 -8.78 10.63
C ILE A 39 -2.55 -8.84 9.10
N LEU A 40 -3.49 -9.59 8.52
CA LEU A 40 -3.64 -9.70 7.06
C LEU A 40 -3.90 -8.34 6.41
N LEU A 41 -4.82 -7.53 6.95
CA LEU A 41 -5.07 -6.17 6.44
C LEU A 41 -3.86 -5.26 6.69
N GLY A 42 -3.14 -5.43 7.79
CA GLY A 42 -1.88 -4.74 8.05
C GLY A 42 -0.84 -4.98 6.95
N LEU A 43 -0.57 -6.25 6.62
CA LEU A 43 0.36 -6.65 5.56
C LEU A 43 -0.09 -6.14 4.18
N ALA A 44 -1.39 -6.23 3.89
CA ALA A 44 -1.97 -5.65 2.68
C ALA A 44 -1.79 -4.13 2.63
N GLY A 45 -1.98 -3.42 3.74
CA GLY A 45 -1.77 -1.98 3.86
C GLY A 45 -0.31 -1.57 3.59
N MET A 46 0.66 -2.34 4.11
CA MET A 46 2.09 -2.14 3.82
C MET A 46 2.37 -2.27 2.32
N ALA A 47 1.94 -3.37 1.71
CA ALA A 47 2.23 -3.69 0.32
C ALA A 47 1.58 -2.69 -0.64
N THR A 48 0.30 -2.40 -0.43
CA THR A 48 -0.51 -1.52 -1.29
C THR A 48 -0.05 -0.07 -1.23
N LEU A 49 0.29 0.44 -0.05
CA LEU A 49 0.75 1.82 0.08
C LEU A 49 2.13 1.99 -0.58
N LEU A 50 3.04 1.04 -0.38
CA LEU A 50 4.32 1.02 -1.06
C LEU A 50 4.16 0.93 -2.60
N ALA A 51 3.24 0.09 -3.08
CA ALA A 51 2.93 -0.03 -4.50
C ALA A 51 2.30 1.24 -5.09
N ALA A 52 1.47 1.94 -4.31
CA ALA A 52 0.85 3.20 -4.70
C ALA A 52 1.85 4.35 -4.81
N THR A 53 2.87 4.39 -3.94
CA THR A 53 3.92 5.43 -3.93
C THR A 53 5.02 5.17 -4.95
N THR A 54 5.42 3.91 -5.14
CA THR A 54 6.53 3.53 -6.04
C THR A 54 6.06 3.19 -7.45
N HIS A 55 4.75 2.98 -7.65
CA HIS A 55 4.18 2.44 -8.88
C HIS A 55 4.82 1.12 -9.35
N ALA A 56 5.38 0.33 -8.41
CA ALA A 56 6.05 -0.94 -8.67
C ALA A 56 5.37 -2.11 -7.91
N PRO A 57 4.14 -2.52 -8.29
CA PRO A 57 3.32 -3.45 -7.52
C PRO A 57 3.94 -4.84 -7.32
N ILE A 58 4.66 -5.36 -8.33
CA ILE A 58 5.36 -6.66 -8.23
C ILE A 58 6.48 -6.56 -7.19
N MET A 59 7.32 -5.53 -7.27
CA MET A 59 8.42 -5.31 -6.33
C MET A 59 7.92 -5.13 -4.90
N SER A 60 6.88 -4.30 -4.70
CA SER A 60 6.31 -4.06 -3.38
C SER A 60 5.73 -5.35 -2.77
N THR A 61 5.03 -6.15 -3.56
CA THR A 61 4.46 -7.42 -3.10
C THR A 61 5.55 -8.40 -2.67
N LEU A 62 6.55 -8.62 -3.54
CA LEU A 62 7.66 -9.52 -3.25
C LEU A 62 8.41 -9.10 -1.99
N MET A 63 8.70 -7.81 -1.84
CA MET A 63 9.38 -7.28 -0.68
C MET A 63 8.64 -7.56 0.64
N ILE A 64 7.31 -7.42 0.67
CA ILE A 64 6.54 -7.78 1.86
C ILE A 64 6.55 -9.30 2.11
N CYS A 65 6.45 -10.12 1.06
CA CYS A 65 6.59 -11.57 1.20
C CYS A 65 7.96 -11.98 1.73
N GLU A 66 9.05 -11.38 1.24
CA GLU A 66 10.41 -11.64 1.73
C GLU A 66 10.57 -11.22 3.21
N MET A 67 10.01 -10.08 3.61
CA MET A 67 10.08 -9.60 5.00
C MET A 67 9.24 -10.44 5.97
N THR A 68 8.14 -11.03 5.51
CA THR A 68 7.20 -11.78 6.36
C THR A 68 7.39 -13.28 6.30
N GLY A 69 7.98 -13.81 5.22
CA GLY A 69 8.10 -15.24 4.93
C GLY A 69 6.82 -15.88 4.37
N GLU A 70 5.74 -15.10 4.17
CA GLU A 70 4.41 -15.62 3.84
C GLU A 70 4.10 -15.54 2.33
N TYR A 71 4.61 -16.51 1.57
CA TYR A 71 4.38 -16.58 0.11
C TYR A 71 2.97 -17.07 -0.27
N GLN A 72 2.21 -17.64 0.67
CA GLN A 72 0.83 -18.02 0.44
C GLN A 72 -0.06 -16.80 0.13
N LEU A 73 0.31 -15.62 0.66
CA LEU A 73 -0.40 -14.37 0.48
C LEU A 73 -0.02 -13.63 -0.81
N LEU A 74 1.04 -14.08 -1.50
CA LEU A 74 1.59 -13.43 -2.70
C LEU A 74 0.55 -13.12 -3.78
N PRO A 75 -0.29 -14.07 -4.25
CA PRO A 75 -1.27 -13.78 -5.30
C PRO A 75 -2.32 -12.76 -4.85
N GLY A 76 -2.76 -12.82 -3.58
CA GLY A 76 -3.74 -11.87 -3.04
C GLY A 76 -3.17 -10.46 -2.90
N LEU A 77 -1.96 -10.35 -2.36
CA LEU A 77 -1.25 -9.08 -2.22
C LEU A 77 -0.95 -8.45 -3.58
N LEU A 78 -0.59 -9.25 -4.59
CA LEU A 78 -0.30 -8.74 -5.92
C LEU A 78 -1.52 -8.05 -6.54
N ILE A 79 -2.71 -8.67 -6.44
CA ILE A 79 -3.96 -8.09 -6.94
C ILE A 79 -4.25 -6.77 -6.21
N ALA A 80 -4.15 -6.76 -4.88
CA ALA A 80 -4.36 -5.55 -4.10
C ALA A 80 -3.38 -4.42 -4.48
N CYS A 81 -2.09 -4.74 -4.64
CA CYS A 81 -1.06 -3.80 -5.07
C CYS A 81 -1.33 -3.24 -6.47
N VAL A 82 -1.74 -4.07 -7.42
CA VAL A 82 -2.09 -3.62 -8.78
C VAL A 82 -3.27 -2.65 -8.73
N VAL A 83 -4.33 -2.98 -8.00
CA VAL A 83 -5.50 -2.09 -7.83
C VAL A 83 -5.08 -0.77 -7.20
N ALA A 84 -4.27 -0.78 -6.15
CA ALA A 84 -3.76 0.42 -5.50
C ALA A 84 -2.88 1.27 -6.43
N SER A 85 -1.98 0.65 -7.20
CA SER A 85 -1.14 1.33 -8.18
C SER A 85 -1.96 1.96 -9.31
N VAL A 86 -3.00 1.27 -9.80
CA VAL A 86 -3.91 1.80 -10.83
C VAL A 86 -4.71 2.97 -10.26
N LEU A 87 -5.29 2.83 -9.07
CA LEU A 87 -6.06 3.89 -8.43
C LEU A 87 -5.19 5.14 -8.18
N SER A 88 -3.96 4.96 -7.69
CA SER A 88 -2.97 6.03 -7.50
C SER A 88 -2.67 6.77 -8.81
N ARG A 89 -2.55 6.04 -9.93
CA ARG A 89 -2.37 6.63 -11.26
C ARG A 89 -3.60 7.41 -11.72
N THR A 90 -4.81 6.89 -11.50
CA THR A 90 -6.05 7.58 -11.89
C THR A 90 -6.28 8.86 -11.10
N LEU A 91 -6.05 8.85 -9.78
CA LEU A 91 -6.18 10.03 -8.91
C LEU A 91 -5.15 11.12 -9.24
N ARG A 92 -3.97 10.74 -9.74
CA ARG A 92 -2.93 11.70 -10.16
C ARG A 92 -3.19 12.33 -11.53
N HIS A 93 -4.07 11.77 -12.36
CA HIS A 93 -4.27 12.23 -13.74
C HIS A 93 -5.07 13.55 -13.84
N ASP A 94 -5.80 13.94 -12.78
CA ASP A 94 -6.70 15.11 -12.81
C ASP A 94 -6.07 16.45 -12.41
N SER A 95 -4.82 16.51 -11.92
CA SER A 95 -4.39 17.72 -11.18
C SER A 95 -3.47 18.74 -11.86
N ILE A 96 -2.84 18.51 -13.02
CA ILE A 96 -1.85 19.50 -13.54
C ILE A 96 -1.90 19.78 -15.05
N TYR A 97 -2.33 18.86 -15.91
CA TYR A 97 -2.14 19.04 -17.36
C TYR A 97 -3.19 19.92 -18.06
N ARG A 98 -4.32 20.26 -17.41
CA ARG A 98 -5.30 21.18 -18.01
C ARG A 98 -5.05 22.67 -17.75
N GLN A 99 -4.09 23.04 -16.89
CA GLN A 99 -3.80 24.46 -16.61
C GLN A 99 -2.75 25.09 -17.54
N HIS A 100 -1.89 24.31 -18.21
CA HIS A 100 -0.80 24.86 -19.02
C HIS A 100 -1.06 24.85 -20.53
N ALA A 101 -2.21 24.33 -21.00
CA ALA A 101 -2.59 24.35 -22.42
C ALA A 101 -3.51 25.53 -22.80
N ALA A 102 -3.70 26.50 -21.90
CA ALA A 102 -4.50 27.71 -22.15
C ALA A 102 -3.66 29.00 -22.16
N GLU A 103 -2.33 28.90 -22.16
CA GLU A 103 -1.43 30.07 -22.24
C GLU A 103 -0.62 30.16 -23.54
N HIS A 104 -0.93 29.36 -24.57
CA HIS A 104 -0.44 29.58 -25.93
C HIS A 104 -1.56 29.46 -26.95
#